data_AF-F2Z2A4-F1
#
_entry.id   AF-F2Z2A4-F1
#
_cell.length_a   1.000
_cell.length_b   1.000
_cell.length_c   1.000
_cell.angle_alpha   90.00
_cell.angle_beta   90.00
_cell.angle_gamma   90.00
#
_symmetry.space_group_name_H-M   'P 1'
#
loop_
_entity.id
_entity.type
_entity.pdbx_description
1 polymer ?
#
loop_
_entity_poly.entity_id
_entity_poly.type
_entity_poly.pdbx_seq_one_letter_code
_entity_poly.pdbx_strand_id
1 'polypeptide(L)'
;MIKHRQVQRRGRRSQMTTSFTDPAISMDLLRAVLQPSINEEIQTVFNKYMKFFQKAALNVRDNVGEEVDAEQLIQEACRSCLEQAKLLFSDGEKVIPRLTHELPGIKRGRQAEEECAHRGSPLPKKRKGRPPGHILSSDRAAAGM
;
A
#
# COMPACT_ATOMS: atom_id res chain seq x y z
N MET A 1 7.18 -73.83 -48.37
CA MET A 1 6.22 -72.71 -48.50
C MET A 1 6.06 -72.03 -47.15
N ILE A 2 6.52 -70.78 -47.02
CA ILE A 2 6.29 -69.94 -45.85
C ILE A 2 5.77 -68.60 -46.37
N LYS A 3 4.54 -68.23 -45.99
CA LYS A 3 3.94 -66.96 -46.41
C LYS A 3 4.41 -65.86 -45.47
N HIS A 4 5.18 -64.92 -46.00
CA HIS A 4 5.56 -63.68 -45.30
C HIS A 4 4.32 -62.81 -45.15
N ARG A 5 3.71 -62.82 -43.96
CA ARG A 5 2.66 -61.87 -43.59
C ARG A 5 3.29 -60.52 -43.32
N GLN A 6 2.95 -59.52 -44.14
CA GLN A 6 3.37 -58.14 -43.93
C GLN A 6 2.70 -57.61 -42.65
N VAL A 7 3.49 -57.43 -41.60
CA VAL A 7 3.02 -56.81 -40.35
C VAL A 7 3.01 -55.31 -40.57
N GLN A 8 1.83 -54.72 -40.77
CA GLN A 8 1.64 -53.28 -40.68
C GLN A 8 2.08 -52.82 -39.28
N ARG A 9 3.13 -52.01 -39.23
CA ARG A 9 3.57 -51.31 -38.02
C ARG A 9 2.45 -50.37 -37.59
N ARG A 10 1.60 -50.84 -36.67
CA ARG A 10 0.60 -50.01 -36.00
C ARG A 10 1.29 -48.76 -35.45
N GLY A 11 0.62 -47.63 -35.67
CA GLY A 11 1.17 -46.29 -35.54
C GLY A 11 1.97 -46.05 -34.27
N ARG A 12 2.97 -45.18 -34.42
CA ARG A 12 3.63 -44.47 -33.34
C ARG A 12 2.54 -43.91 -32.41
N ARG A 13 2.22 -44.65 -31.35
CA ARG A 13 1.45 -44.13 -30.23
C ARG A 13 2.22 -42.89 -29.81
N SER A 14 1.64 -41.72 -30.05
CA SER A 14 2.15 -40.49 -29.48
C SER A 14 2.02 -40.68 -27.98
N GLN A 15 3.09 -41.21 -27.37
CA GLN A 15 3.27 -41.00 -25.95
C GLN A 15 3.43 -39.50 -25.85
N MET A 16 2.37 -38.84 -25.38
CA MET A 16 2.54 -37.58 -24.67
C MET A 16 3.37 -37.95 -23.45
N THR A 17 4.68 -38.04 -23.63
CA THR A 17 5.64 -38.13 -22.54
C THR A 17 5.56 -36.76 -21.90
N THR A 18 4.62 -36.56 -20.97
CA THR A 18 4.74 -35.51 -19.96
C THR A 18 6.06 -35.80 -19.27
N SER A 19 7.09 -35.07 -19.68
CA SER A 19 8.45 -35.29 -19.20
C SER A 19 8.51 -34.84 -17.75
N PHE A 20 8.21 -35.76 -16.82
CA PHE A 20 8.51 -35.64 -15.39
C PHE A 20 10.03 -35.52 -15.10
N THR A 21 10.84 -35.37 -16.15
CA THR A 21 12.29 -35.20 -16.12
C THR A 21 12.71 -33.74 -16.04
N ASP A 22 11.79 -32.77 -16.24
CA ASP A 22 12.07 -31.35 -16.02
C ASP A 22 11.69 -30.97 -14.57
N PRO A 23 12.66 -30.55 -13.74
CA PRO A 23 12.38 -30.08 -12.39
C PRO A 23 11.36 -28.94 -12.33
N ALA A 24 11.34 -28.04 -13.32
CA ALA A 24 10.40 -26.92 -13.35
C ALA A 24 8.95 -27.39 -13.54
N ILE A 25 8.72 -28.38 -14.42
CA ILE A 25 7.39 -28.96 -14.65
C ILE A 25 6.88 -29.64 -13.38
N SER A 26 7.74 -30.35 -12.66
CA SER A 26 7.38 -31.01 -11.41
C SER A 26 6.94 -29.99 -10.34
N MET A 27 7.61 -28.84 -10.27
CA MET A 27 7.24 -27.76 -9.35
C MET A 27 5.95 -27.04 -9.77
N ASP A 28 5.72 -26.82 -11.06
CA ASP A 28 4.49 -26.18 -11.54
C ASP A 28 3.24 -27.04 -11.26
N LEU A 29 3.38 -28.37 -11.32
CA LEU A 29 2.32 -29.29 -10.91
C LEU A 29 1.99 -29.14 -9.42
N LEU A 30 3.00 -29.05 -8.55
CA LEU A 30 2.80 -28.81 -7.13
C LEU A 30 2.12 -27.44 -6.89
N ARG A 31 2.56 -26.39 -7.59
CA ARG A 31 1.90 -25.07 -7.55
C ARG A 31 0.42 -25.20 -7.91
N ALA A 32 0.07 -25.88 -8.99
CA ALA A 32 -1.31 -26.04 -9.44
C ALA A 32 -2.19 -26.76 -8.40
N VAL A 33 -1.66 -27.76 -7.69
CA VAL A 33 -2.37 -28.48 -6.62
C VAL A 33 -2.63 -27.59 -5.39
N LEU A 34 -1.66 -26.74 -5.03
CA LEU A 34 -1.77 -25.85 -3.85
C LEU A 34 -2.52 -24.54 -4.15
N GLN A 35 -2.59 -24.13 -5.42
CA GLN A 35 -3.17 -22.85 -5.84
C GLN A 35 -4.58 -22.58 -5.28
N PRO A 36 -5.53 -23.54 -5.25
CA PRO A 36 -6.88 -23.28 -4.73
C PRO A 36 -6.86 -22.88 -3.25
N SER A 37 -6.15 -23.63 -2.40
CA SER A 37 -6.03 -23.34 -0.96
C SER A 37 -5.36 -21.99 -0.72
N ILE A 38 -4.29 -21.70 -1.46
CA ILE A 38 -3.57 -20.42 -1.36
C ILE A 38 -4.48 -19.26 -1.80
N ASN A 39 -5.29 -19.44 -2.85
CA ASN A 39 -6.22 -18.41 -3.31
C ASN A 39 -7.29 -18.07 -2.28
N GLU A 40 -7.80 -19.06 -1.54
CA GLU A 40 -8.78 -18.83 -0.45
C GLU A 40 -8.17 -17.98 0.67
N GLU A 41 -6.92 -18.27 1.05
CA GLU A 41 -6.21 -17.48 2.04
C GLU A 41 -5.91 -16.06 1.55
N ILE A 42 -5.46 -15.91 0.30
CA ILE A 42 -5.24 -14.59 -0.33
C ILE A 42 -6.54 -13.79 -0.32
N GLN A 43 -7.65 -14.39 -0.72
CA GLN A 43 -8.95 -13.72 -0.72
C GLN A 43 -9.36 -13.29 0.70
N THR A 44 -9.13 -14.15 1.70
CA THR A 44 -9.37 -13.82 3.11
C THR A 44 -8.55 -12.62 3.57
N VAL A 45 -7.30 -12.49 3.13
CA VAL A 45 -6.47 -11.31 3.42
C VAL A 45 -7.04 -10.06 2.75
N PHE A 46 -7.33 -10.10 1.45
CA PHE A 46 -7.88 -8.95 0.72
C PHE A 46 -9.22 -8.47 1.28
N ASN A 47 -10.09 -9.38 1.71
CA ASN A 47 -11.38 -9.05 2.32
C ASN A 47 -11.24 -8.17 3.57
N LYS A 48 -10.15 -8.30 4.33
CA LYS A 48 -9.88 -7.46 5.52
C LYS A 48 -9.62 -5.99 5.14
N TYR A 49 -9.06 -5.75 3.95
CA TYR A 49 -8.67 -4.42 3.48
C TYR A 49 -9.60 -3.85 2.40
N MET A 50 -10.51 -4.65 1.85
CA MET A 50 -11.37 -4.30 0.71
C MET A 50 -12.12 -2.98 0.89
N LYS A 51 -12.63 -2.71 2.11
CA LYS A 51 -13.32 -1.46 2.44
C LYS A 51 -12.51 -0.20 2.16
N PHE A 52 -11.18 -0.25 2.28
CA PHE A 52 -10.31 0.88 2.01
C PHE A 52 -10.16 1.14 0.51
N PHE A 53 -9.99 0.07 -0.27
CA PHE A 53 -9.96 0.14 -1.74
C PHE A 53 -11.29 0.66 -2.30
N GLN A 54 -12.41 0.12 -1.82
CA GLN A 54 -13.74 0.58 -2.20
C GLN A 54 -13.93 2.06 -1.91
N LYS A 55 -13.58 2.51 -0.70
CA LYS A 55 -13.72 3.92 -0.34
C LYS A 55 -12.83 4.83 -1.19
N ALA A 56 -11.60 4.42 -1.48
CA ALA A 56 -10.69 5.16 -2.34
C ALA A 56 -11.21 5.26 -3.78
N ALA A 57 -11.64 4.14 -4.37
CA ALA A 57 -12.14 4.09 -5.74
C ALA A 57 -13.44 4.91 -5.91
N LEU A 58 -14.34 4.84 -4.94
CA LEU A 58 -15.53 5.70 -4.90
C LEU A 58 -15.15 7.17 -4.84
N ASN A 59 -14.20 7.55 -3.97
CA ASN A 59 -13.75 8.93 -3.90
C ASN A 59 -13.14 9.41 -5.23
N VAL A 60 -12.39 8.56 -5.95
CA VAL A 60 -11.87 8.90 -7.28
C VAL A 60 -13.03 9.13 -8.26
N ARG A 61 -13.99 8.22 -8.31
CA ARG A 61 -15.18 8.35 -9.18
C ARG A 61 -15.97 9.62 -8.88
N ASP A 62 -16.20 9.92 -7.59
CA ASP A 62 -16.95 11.11 -7.17
C ASP A 62 -16.25 12.43 -7.57
N ASN A 63 -14.92 12.45 -7.72
CA ASN A 63 -14.15 13.64 -8.07
C ASN A 63 -13.83 13.76 -9.57
N VAL A 64 -13.73 12.64 -10.29
CA VAL A 64 -13.37 12.62 -11.72
C VAL A 64 -14.63 12.61 -12.59
N GLY A 65 -15.60 11.76 -12.25
CA GLY A 65 -16.82 11.56 -13.03
C GLY A 65 -17.28 10.09 -13.03
N GLU A 66 -18.54 9.85 -13.43
CA GLU A 66 -19.16 8.52 -13.46
C GLU A 66 -18.55 7.58 -14.52
N GLU A 67 -17.77 8.10 -15.46
CA GLU A 67 -17.01 7.30 -16.43
C GLU A 67 -15.90 6.46 -15.78
N VAL A 68 -15.52 6.77 -14.55
CA VAL A 68 -14.53 5.98 -13.81
C VAL A 68 -15.16 4.70 -13.28
N ASP A 69 -14.66 3.57 -13.78
CA ASP A 69 -14.99 2.25 -13.23
C ASP A 69 -14.23 2.01 -11.91
N ALA A 70 -14.95 2.16 -10.81
CA ALA A 70 -14.43 1.92 -9.47
C ALA A 70 -14.01 0.46 -9.25
N GLU A 71 -14.70 -0.51 -9.86
CA GLU A 71 -14.37 -1.93 -9.71
C GLU A 71 -13.06 -2.24 -10.44
N GLN A 72 -12.87 -1.68 -11.64
CA GLN A 72 -11.62 -1.81 -12.38
C GLN A 72 -10.42 -1.28 -11.57
N LEU A 73 -10.56 -0.12 -10.93
CA LEU A 73 -9.51 0.46 -10.08
C LEU A 73 -9.15 -0.44 -8.89
N ILE A 74 -10.16 -1.02 -8.23
CA ILE A 74 -9.96 -1.93 -7.10
C ILE A 74 -9.21 -3.17 -7.55
N GLN A 75 -9.63 -3.79 -8.66
CA GLN A 75 -8.99 -4.99 -9.19
C GLN A 75 -7.55 -4.73 -9.63
N GLU A 76 -7.28 -3.59 -10.25
CA GLU A 76 -5.93 -3.19 -10.64
C GLU A 76 -5.03 -2.98 -9.42
N ALA A 77 -5.53 -2.31 -8.38
CA ALA A 77 -4.81 -2.16 -7.13
C ALA A 77 -4.51 -3.51 -6.47
N CYS A 78 -5.47 -4.44 -6.46
CA CYS A 78 -5.28 -5.78 -5.90
C CYS A 78 -4.21 -6.58 -6.68
N ARG A 79 -4.24 -6.54 -8.02
CA ARG A 79 -3.20 -7.17 -8.86
C ARG A 79 -1.82 -6.56 -8.61
N SER A 80 -1.75 -5.23 -8.49
CA SER A 80 -0.51 -4.51 -8.18
C SER A 80 0.07 -4.94 -6.82
N CYS A 81 -0.77 -5.11 -5.78
CA CYS A 81 -0.33 -5.63 -4.49
C CYS A 81 0.32 -7.02 -4.60
N LEU A 82 -0.27 -7.94 -5.39
CA LEU A 82 0.29 -9.27 -5.59
C LEU A 82 1.61 -9.24 -6.37
N GLU A 83 1.77 -8.31 -7.32
CA GLU A 83 3.03 -8.09 -8.03
C GLU A 83 4.14 -7.63 -7.08
N GLN A 84 3.85 -6.65 -6.22
CA GLN A 84 4.80 -6.15 -5.22
C GLN A 84 5.17 -7.25 -4.20
N ALA A 85 4.23 -8.15 -3.87
CA ALA A 85 4.49 -9.26 -2.97
C ALA A 85 5.48 -10.29 -3.53
N LYS A 86 5.68 -10.37 -4.85
CA LYS A 86 6.69 -11.26 -5.46
C LYS A 86 8.11 -10.91 -5.02
N LEU A 87 8.37 -9.64 -4.66
CA LEU A 87 9.66 -9.18 -4.16
C LEU A 87 10.06 -9.88 -2.85
N LEU A 88 9.09 -10.39 -2.08
CA LEU A 88 9.35 -11.15 -0.85
C LEU A 88 10.05 -12.50 -1.12
N PHE A 89 9.98 -13.01 -2.35
CA PHE A 89 10.52 -14.31 -2.77
C PHE A 89 11.65 -14.19 -3.80
N SER A 90 12.16 -12.98 -4.03
CA SER A 90 13.30 -12.74 -4.91
C SER A 90 14.60 -12.79 -4.10
N ASP A 91 15.64 -13.49 -4.59
CA ASP A 91 16.94 -13.59 -3.91
C ASP A 91 17.54 -12.19 -3.68
N GLY A 92 17.58 -11.80 -2.42
CA GLY A 92 17.68 -10.40 -2.01
C GLY A 92 19.06 -9.78 -2.25
N GLU A 93 19.07 -8.66 -2.97
CA GLU A 93 20.05 -7.61 -2.70
C GLU A 93 19.46 -6.23 -3.01
N LYS A 94 18.63 -5.75 -2.07
CA LYS A 94 18.55 -4.37 -1.58
C LYS A 94 17.21 -4.20 -0.88
N VAL A 95 17.30 -4.11 0.44
CA VAL A 95 16.55 -3.16 1.27
C VAL A 95 15.12 -2.96 0.76
N ILE A 96 14.15 -3.63 1.37
CA ILE A 96 12.85 -2.99 1.58
C ILE A 96 13.23 -1.65 2.24
N PRO A 97 13.13 -0.47 1.59
CA PRO A 97 13.00 0.72 2.39
C PRO A 97 11.74 0.40 3.16
N ARG A 98 11.82 0.31 4.48
CA ARG A 98 10.62 0.47 5.28
C ARG A 98 9.97 1.70 4.66
N LEU A 99 8.85 1.52 3.97
CA LEU A 99 7.98 2.62 3.61
C LEU A 99 7.57 3.15 4.97
N THR A 100 8.37 4.08 5.48
CA THR A 100 7.97 5.05 6.46
C THR A 100 6.65 5.55 5.91
N HIS A 101 5.58 5.12 6.56
CA HIS A 101 4.27 5.66 6.36
C HIS A 101 4.34 7.09 6.88
N GLU A 102 5.00 7.97 6.12
CA GLU A 102 4.89 9.40 6.23
C GLU A 102 3.47 9.68 5.73
N LEU A 103 2.51 9.61 6.66
CA LEU A 103 1.22 10.27 6.52
C LEU A 103 1.50 11.69 6.01
N PRO A 104 0.99 12.11 4.84
CA PRO A 104 1.02 13.50 4.46
C PRO A 104 0.16 14.26 5.47
N GLY A 105 0.84 14.86 6.45
CA GLY A 105 0.25 15.76 7.42
C GLY A 105 -0.49 16.85 6.67
N ILE A 106 -1.79 16.91 6.91
CA ILE A 106 -2.68 17.95 6.44
C ILE A 106 -2.17 19.28 7.02
N LYS A 107 -1.37 20.04 6.26
CA LYS A 107 -1.15 21.47 6.51
C LYS A 107 -1.10 22.22 5.20
N ARG A 108 -2.20 22.92 4.94
CA ARG A 108 -2.34 24.00 3.96
C ARG A 108 -1.23 25.05 4.19
N GLY A 109 -0.65 25.55 3.10
CA GLY A 109 -0.15 26.93 3.05
C GLY A 109 1.31 27.13 2.61
N ARG A 110 1.45 27.44 1.31
CA ARG A 110 2.43 28.34 0.64
C ARG A 110 3.96 28.16 0.81
N GLN A 111 4.57 27.89 -0.35
CA GLN A 111 5.84 28.38 -0.93
C GLN A 111 6.64 29.46 -0.17
N ALA A 112 7.96 29.27 -0.05
CA ALA A 112 9.01 30.05 -0.75
C ALA A 112 10.42 29.72 -0.20
N GLU A 113 11.41 29.91 -1.07
CA GLU A 113 12.88 29.80 -0.91
C GLU A 113 13.45 30.48 0.36
N GLU A 114 14.57 29.99 0.91
CA GLU A 114 15.90 30.61 0.70
C GLU A 114 16.99 29.97 1.57
N GLU A 115 18.19 30.03 1.01
CA GLU A 115 19.51 29.57 1.43
C GLU A 115 20.06 30.33 2.65
N CYS A 116 20.93 29.66 3.41
CA CYS A 116 22.01 30.22 4.26
C CYS A 116 21.67 31.32 5.30
N ALA A 117 21.71 30.96 6.60
CA ALA A 117 22.31 31.83 7.63
C ALA A 117 22.58 31.08 8.95
N HIS A 118 23.87 30.89 9.23
CA HIS A 118 24.36 30.62 10.57
C HIS A 118 24.08 31.80 11.53
N ARG A 119 23.97 31.46 12.83
CA ARG A 119 24.01 32.31 14.04
C ARG A 119 22.76 33.10 14.45
N GLY A 120 22.34 32.82 15.69
CA GLY A 120 21.92 33.86 16.64
C GLY A 120 20.57 33.61 17.31
N SER A 121 20.57 33.07 18.53
CA SER A 121 19.41 33.02 19.42
C SER A 121 19.09 34.40 20.03
N PRO A 122 17.85 34.93 19.96
CA PRO A 122 17.53 36.24 20.52
C PRO A 122 17.15 36.22 22.01
N LEU A 123 17.75 37.16 22.76
CA LEU A 123 17.41 37.52 24.14
C LEU A 123 16.05 38.27 24.23
N PRO A 124 15.24 38.04 25.28
CA PRO A 124 13.96 38.74 25.43
C PRO A 124 14.12 40.17 26.00
N LYS A 125 13.69 41.19 25.25
CA LYS A 125 13.62 42.60 25.68
C LYS A 125 12.32 42.91 26.44
N LYS A 126 12.46 43.45 27.65
CA LYS A 126 11.37 43.95 28.52
C LYS A 126 10.66 45.16 27.88
N ARG A 127 9.32 45.14 27.86
CA ARG A 127 8.50 46.31 27.46
C ARG A 127 8.35 47.28 28.64
N LYS A 128 8.54 48.56 28.33
CA LYS A 128 8.40 49.74 29.19
C LYS A 128 6.97 50.27 29.05
N GLY A 129 6.22 50.40 30.15
CA GLY A 129 4.86 50.93 30.09
C GLY A 129 4.17 51.16 31.44
N ARG A 130 4.16 52.43 31.85
CA ARG A 130 3.24 53.16 32.79
C ARG A 130 3.73 53.40 34.24
N PRO A 131 3.64 54.66 34.77
CA PRO A 131 4.20 55.08 36.07
C PRO A 131 3.27 54.84 37.27
N PRO A 132 3.78 54.92 38.52
CA PRO A 132 3.01 54.65 39.75
C PRO A 132 2.19 55.88 40.17
N GLY A 133 0.91 55.67 40.47
CA GLY A 133 -0.02 56.71 40.91
C GLY A 133 -0.81 56.28 42.14
N HIS A 134 -1.07 57.25 43.01
CA HIS A 134 -1.25 57.19 44.46
C HIS A 134 -2.69 56.81 44.95
N ILE A 135 -2.70 56.19 46.14
CA ILE A 135 -3.73 56.00 47.20
C ILE A 135 -5.02 56.85 47.09
N LEU A 136 -6.21 56.22 47.24
CA LEU A 136 -7.34 56.77 48.01
C LEU A 136 -8.17 55.65 48.66
N SER A 137 -8.42 55.85 49.96
CA SER A 137 -9.31 55.10 50.84
C SER A 137 -10.72 55.69 50.76
N SER A 138 -11.79 54.87 50.71
CA SER A 138 -13.06 55.13 51.42
C SER A 138 -14.06 53.97 51.34
N ASP A 139 -14.67 53.69 52.49
CA ASP A 139 -15.83 52.84 52.78
C ASP A 139 -17.11 53.21 51.99
N ARG A 140 -17.95 52.20 51.63
CA ARG A 140 -19.38 52.09 52.04
C ARG A 140 -20.08 50.81 51.53
N ALA A 141 -20.40 49.92 52.47
CA ALA A 141 -21.64 49.15 52.72
C ALA A 141 -22.39 48.29 51.66
N ALA A 142 -22.86 47.14 52.19
CA ALA A 142 -24.04 46.30 51.86
C ALA A 142 -23.87 45.30 50.68
N ALA A 143 -24.26 44.01 50.74
CA ALA A 143 -25.10 43.24 51.66
C ALA A 143 -24.79 41.73 51.48
N GLY A 144 -25.12 40.88 52.46
CA GLY A 144 -25.28 39.44 52.20
C GLY A 144 -25.19 38.53 53.43
N MET A 145 -26.33 38.39 54.12
CA MET A 145 -26.76 37.29 55.03
C MET A 145 -25.94 37.00 56.29
#